data_AF-A0A2M7XEZ6-F1
#
_entry.id   AF-A0A2M7XEZ6-F1
#
_cell.length_a   1.000
_cell.length_b   1.000
_cell.length_c   1.000
_cell.angle_alpha   90.00
_cell.angle_beta   90.00
_cell.angle_gamma   90.00
#
_symmetry.space_group_name_H-M   'P 1'
#
loop_
_entity.id
_entity.type
_entity.pdbx_description
1 polymer ?
#
loop_
_entity_poly.entity_id
_entity_poly.type
_entity_poly.pdbx_seq_one_letter_code
_entity_poly.pdbx_strand_id
1 'polypeptide(L)'
;MNTDQIGFFLNLEKPPKVNYLQLHQIIIDRGSKYSVTASLVENEDDLKKFLKKLKADKHYRQASHNSFAAKFKINNKVIELKSDDGEAGAGMIILRVIRKANLINVVIVVTRWFGGTPLYNDRFKHIQDGTLEIIKEIS
;
A
#
# COMPACT_ATOMS: atom_id res chain seq x y z
N MET A 1 -18.63 -29.16 -12.72
CA MET A 1 -18.68 -27.95 -11.87
C MET A 1 -18.82 -26.76 -12.78
N ASN A 2 -19.83 -25.91 -12.57
CA ASN A 2 -20.15 -24.79 -13.46
C ASN A 2 -19.13 -23.65 -13.29
N THR A 3 -18.74 -22.98 -14.38
CA THR A 3 -17.83 -21.83 -14.40
C THR A 3 -18.27 -20.69 -13.47
N ASP A 4 -19.58 -20.59 -13.21
CA ASP A 4 -20.18 -19.58 -12.34
C ASP A 4 -19.86 -19.81 -10.84
N GLN A 5 -19.67 -21.07 -10.41
CA GLN A 5 -19.24 -21.36 -9.03
C GLN A 5 -17.77 -20.99 -8.80
N ILE A 6 -16.91 -21.17 -9.82
CA ILE A 6 -15.49 -20.81 -9.75
C ILE A 6 -15.33 -19.28 -9.65
N GLY A 7 -16.17 -18.52 -10.37
CA GLY A 7 -16.20 -17.05 -10.29
C GLY A 7 -16.68 -16.49 -8.94
N PHE A 8 -17.49 -17.25 -8.20
CA PHE A 8 -17.97 -16.86 -6.87
C PHE A 8 -16.87 -16.96 -5.79
N PHE A 9 -16.03 -18.01 -5.85
CA PHE A 9 -14.91 -18.17 -4.91
C PHE A 9 -13.73 -17.21 -5.18
N LEU A 10 -13.58 -16.71 -6.43
CA LEU A 10 -12.49 -15.81 -6.81
C LEU A 10 -12.68 -14.34 -6.38
N ASN A 11 -13.90 -13.95 -5.98
CA ASN A 11 -14.25 -12.55 -5.68
C ASN A 11 -14.52 -12.28 -4.20
N LEU A 12 -14.13 -13.20 -3.31
CA LEU A 12 -14.20 -12.96 -1.86
C LEU A 12 -13.08 -12.02 -1.45
N GLU A 13 -13.45 -10.89 -0.84
CA GLU A 13 -12.48 -10.01 -0.20
C GLU A 13 -11.74 -10.78 0.90
N LYS A 14 -10.42 -10.60 0.97
CA LYS A 14 -9.57 -11.29 1.94
C LYS A 14 -8.70 -10.31 2.75
N PRO A 15 -8.52 -10.54 4.06
CA PRO A 15 -7.55 -9.80 4.85
C PRO A 15 -6.12 -10.22 4.48
N PRO A 16 -5.10 -9.41 4.83
CA PRO A 16 -3.72 -9.83 4.69
C PRO A 16 -3.41 -11.03 5.60
N LYS A 17 -2.58 -11.98 5.15
CA LYS A 17 -2.13 -13.17 5.90
C LYS A 17 -1.20 -12.85 7.09
N VAL A 18 -0.65 -11.64 7.11
CA VAL A 18 0.26 -11.15 8.15
C VAL A 18 -0.22 -9.80 8.67
N ASN A 19 -0.04 -9.57 9.97
CA ASN A 19 -0.49 -8.33 10.60
C ASN A 19 0.36 -7.12 10.21
N TYR A 20 1.65 -7.32 9.90
CA TYR A 20 2.58 -6.27 9.53
C TYR A 20 3.70 -6.86 8.69
N LEU A 21 4.05 -6.20 7.59
CA LEU A 21 5.21 -6.53 6.77
C LEU A 21 5.86 -5.25 6.27
N GLN A 22 7.19 -5.21 6.24
CA GLN A 22 7.95 -4.10 5.72
C GLN A 22 9.06 -4.60 4.80
N LEU A 23 9.05 -4.14 3.56
CA LEU A 23 10.05 -4.43 2.55
C LEU A 23 10.93 -3.18 2.36
N HIS A 24 12.20 -3.29 2.70
CA HIS A 24 13.13 -2.15 2.72
C HIS A 24 13.89 -2.01 1.40
N GLN A 25 13.85 -0.81 0.79
CA GLN A 25 14.67 -0.42 -0.36
C GLN A 25 14.62 -1.42 -1.53
N ILE A 26 13.43 -1.96 -1.82
CA ILE A 26 13.23 -2.99 -2.84
C ILE A 26 13.36 -2.46 -4.28
N ILE A 27 13.26 -1.15 -4.48
CA ILE A 27 13.48 -0.50 -5.78
C ILE A 27 14.43 0.67 -5.57
N ILE A 28 15.45 0.73 -6.44
CA ILE A 28 16.41 1.84 -6.51
C ILE A 28 16.52 2.29 -7.97
N ASP A 29 16.25 3.56 -8.23
CA ASP A 29 16.34 4.17 -9.57
C ASP A 29 16.84 5.61 -9.45
N ARG A 30 17.94 5.94 -10.13
CA ARG A 30 18.58 7.28 -10.14
C ARG A 30 18.69 7.90 -8.73
N GLY A 31 19.17 7.09 -7.79
CA GLY A 31 19.34 7.43 -6.38
C GLY A 31 18.06 7.45 -5.56
N SER A 32 16.89 7.47 -6.19
CA SER A 32 15.61 7.37 -5.48
C SER A 32 15.43 5.95 -4.97
N LYS A 33 14.97 5.81 -3.72
CA LYS A 33 14.77 4.52 -3.07
C LYS A 33 13.32 4.36 -2.65
N TYR A 34 12.79 3.16 -2.78
CA TYR A 34 11.42 2.84 -2.40
C TYR A 34 11.39 1.67 -1.42
N SER A 35 10.71 1.87 -0.30
CA SER A 35 10.29 0.82 0.62
C SER A 35 8.78 0.73 0.60
N VAL A 36 8.23 -0.43 0.96
CA VAL A 36 6.79 -0.61 1.05
C VAL A 36 6.45 -1.27 2.37
N THR A 37 5.42 -0.77 3.05
CA THR A 37 4.97 -1.30 4.34
C THR A 37 3.49 -1.59 4.26
N ALA A 38 3.07 -2.78 4.72
CA ALA A 38 1.68 -3.17 4.81
C ALA A 38 1.34 -3.52 6.26
N SER A 39 0.09 -3.28 6.64
CA SER A 39 -0.43 -3.67 7.95
C SER A 39 -1.91 -4.02 7.84
N LEU A 40 -2.36 -4.93 8.71
CA LEU A 40 -3.78 -5.10 8.99
C LEU A 40 -4.29 -3.84 9.69
N VAL A 41 -5.42 -3.31 9.22
CA VAL A 41 -6.16 -2.19 9.82
C VAL A 41 -7.65 -2.43 9.63
N GLU A 42 -8.47 -2.21 10.65
CA GLU A 42 -9.90 -2.49 10.57
C GLU A 42 -10.76 -1.22 10.66
N ASN A 43 -10.13 -0.11 11.02
CA ASN A 43 -10.77 1.19 11.19
C ASN A 43 -9.75 2.33 11.05
N GLU A 44 -10.23 3.58 11.14
CA GLU A 44 -9.39 4.77 11.05
C GLU A 44 -8.39 4.92 12.21
N ASP A 45 -8.71 4.42 13.39
CA ASP A 45 -7.82 4.53 14.55
C ASP A 45 -6.63 3.58 14.44
N ASP A 46 -6.83 2.38 13.89
CA ASP A 46 -5.74 1.47 13.52
C ASP A 46 -4.84 2.09 12.47
N LEU A 47 -5.43 2.72 11.44
CA LEU A 47 -4.68 3.45 10.42
C LEU A 47 -3.83 4.56 11.05
N LYS A 48 -4.40 5.39 11.94
CA LYS A 48 -3.66 6.46 12.64
C LYS A 48 -2.53 5.88 13.50
N LYS A 49 -2.78 4.81 14.26
CA LYS A 49 -1.77 4.12 15.08
C LYS A 49 -0.64 3.56 14.22
N PHE A 50 -0.97 2.92 13.11
CA PHE A 50 -0.01 2.37 12.17
C PHE A 50 0.87 3.47 11.54
N LEU A 51 0.27 4.55 11.03
CA LEU A 51 1.03 5.67 10.43
C LEU A 51 1.96 6.33 11.47
N LYS A 52 1.49 6.48 12.71
CA LYS A 52 2.31 6.96 13.83
C LYS A 52 3.47 6.01 14.12
N LYS A 53 3.22 4.69 14.14
CA LYS A 53 4.26 3.66 14.33
C LYS A 53 5.30 3.70 13.21
N LEU A 54 4.87 3.78 11.94
CA LEU A 54 5.78 3.87 10.80
C LEU A 54 6.68 5.11 10.89
N LYS A 55 6.09 6.28 11.19
CA LYS A 55 6.83 7.54 11.34
C LYS A 55 7.54 7.68 12.69
N ALA A 56 7.44 6.70 13.60
CA ALA A 56 8.27 6.66 14.81
C ALA A 56 9.73 6.32 14.47
N ASP A 57 9.96 5.58 13.38
CA ASP A 57 11.29 5.44 12.79
C ASP A 57 11.69 6.76 12.12
N LYS A 58 12.86 7.30 12.50
CA LYS A 58 13.41 8.54 11.95
C LYS A 58 13.64 8.45 10.44
N HIS A 59 14.06 7.30 9.92
CA HIS A 59 14.34 7.10 8.50
C HIS A 59 13.07 7.28 7.65
N TYR A 60 11.94 6.75 8.11
CA TYR A 60 10.63 6.88 7.45
C TYR A 60 10.00 8.25 7.67
N ARG A 61 10.18 8.85 8.85
CA ARG A 61 9.72 10.22 9.12
C ARG A 61 10.39 11.26 8.24
N GLN A 62 11.66 11.03 7.86
CA GLN A 62 12.46 11.91 7.00
C GLN A 62 12.36 11.55 5.52
N ALA A 63 11.55 10.55 5.15
CA ALA A 63 11.33 10.22 3.74
C ALA A 63 10.68 11.39 3.00
N SER A 64 10.97 11.49 1.71
CA SER A 64 10.38 12.53 0.86
C SER A 64 8.87 12.37 0.78
N HIS A 65 8.39 11.12 0.68
CA HIS A 65 6.97 10.78 0.63
C HIS A 65 6.70 9.47 1.36
N ASN A 66 5.59 9.40 2.08
CA ASN A 66 4.96 8.22 2.66
C ASN A 66 3.51 8.12 2.16
N SER A 67 3.35 8.00 0.84
CA SER A 67 2.04 7.90 0.20
C SER A 67 1.37 6.59 0.58
N PHE A 68 0.05 6.59 0.79
CA PHE A 68 -0.66 5.40 1.25
C PHE A 68 -2.03 5.25 0.61
N ALA A 69 -2.54 4.02 0.66
CA ALA A 69 -3.96 3.74 0.60
C ALA A 69 -4.34 2.68 1.64
N ALA A 70 -5.56 2.80 2.17
CA ALA A 70 -6.16 1.85 3.09
C ALA A 70 -7.57 1.50 2.61
N LYS A 71 -7.95 0.23 2.80
CA LYS A 71 -9.28 -0.29 2.50
C LYS A 71 -9.68 -1.24 3.61
N PHE A 72 -10.75 -0.91 4.35
CA PHE A 72 -11.24 -1.69 5.49
C PHE A 72 -12.77 -1.65 5.57
N LYS A 73 -13.36 -2.54 6.36
CA LYS A 73 -14.83 -2.69 6.44
C LYS A 73 -15.32 -2.47 7.87
N ILE A 74 -16.29 -1.58 8.04
CA ILE A 74 -16.97 -1.32 9.31
C ILE A 74 -18.48 -1.56 9.09
N ASN A 75 -19.09 -2.44 9.89
CA ASN A 75 -20.52 -2.76 9.78
C ASN A 75 -20.97 -3.05 8.33
N ASN A 76 -20.23 -3.91 7.63
CA ASN A 76 -20.40 -4.25 6.22
C ASN A 76 -20.23 -3.12 5.19
N LYS A 77 -19.86 -1.90 5.61
CA LYS A 77 -19.54 -0.79 4.71
C LYS A 77 -18.04 -0.73 4.45
N VAL A 78 -17.66 -0.74 3.17
CA VAL A 78 -16.28 -0.55 2.74
C VAL A 78 -15.91 0.93 2.85
N ILE A 79 -14.76 1.19 3.46
CA ILE A 79 -14.15 2.51 3.60
C ILE A 79 -12.80 2.46 2.90
N GLU A 80 -12.53 3.48 2.09
CA GLU A 80 -11.27 3.61 1.35
C GLU A 80 -10.69 4.99 1.60
N LEU A 81 -9.45 5.02 2.08
CA LEU A 81 -8.71 6.24 2.38
C LEU A 81 -7.39 6.22 1.61
N LYS A 82 -6.90 7.39 1.21
CA LYS A 82 -5.60 7.50 0.53
C LYS A 82 -4.96 8.86 0.80
N SER A 83 -3.64 8.91 0.70
CA SER A 83 -2.86 10.14 0.71
C SER A 83 -1.70 10.03 -0.27
N ASP A 84 -1.46 11.11 -1.00
CA ASP A 84 -0.33 11.22 -1.92
C ASP A 84 0.96 11.64 -1.20
N ASP A 85 0.87 12.23 0.01
CA ASP A 85 2.00 12.79 0.78
C ASP A 85 2.97 13.65 -0.06
N GLY A 86 2.41 14.48 -0.96
CA GLY A 86 3.17 15.32 -1.89
C GLY A 86 3.57 14.65 -3.21
N GLU A 87 3.46 13.32 -3.34
CA GLU A 87 3.71 12.59 -4.59
C GLU A 87 2.40 12.41 -5.37
N ALA A 88 1.96 13.49 -6.03
CA ALA A 88 0.66 13.58 -6.70
C ALA A 88 0.35 12.34 -7.57
N GLY A 89 -0.79 11.69 -7.29
CA GLY A 89 -1.28 10.49 -7.96
C GLY A 89 -0.94 9.16 -7.28
N ALA A 90 0.02 9.14 -6.34
CA ALA A 90 0.52 7.90 -5.73
C ALA A 90 -0.56 7.12 -4.97
N GLY A 91 -1.34 7.78 -4.12
CA GLY A 91 -2.36 7.11 -3.30
C GLY A 91 -3.45 6.42 -4.14
N MET A 92 -3.80 6.99 -5.29
CA MET A 92 -4.79 6.36 -6.19
C MET A 92 -4.24 5.11 -6.88
N ILE A 93 -2.94 5.11 -7.22
CA ILE A 93 -2.28 3.93 -7.77
C ILE A 93 -2.31 2.80 -6.74
N ILE A 94 -1.86 3.06 -5.50
CA ILE A 94 -1.84 2.07 -4.42
C ILE A 94 -3.25 1.50 -4.19
N LEU A 95 -4.27 2.36 -4.09
CA LEU A 95 -5.66 1.93 -3.89
C LEU A 95 -6.17 1.04 -5.03
N ARG A 96 -5.83 1.37 -6.29
CA ARG A 96 -6.22 0.56 -7.45
C ARG A 96 -5.59 -0.83 -7.40
N VAL A 97 -4.35 -0.95 -6.95
CA VAL A 97 -3.69 -2.27 -6.81
C VAL A 97 -4.35 -3.07 -5.68
N ILE A 98 -4.62 -2.45 -4.51
CA ILE A 98 -5.35 -3.09 -3.40
C ILE A 98 -6.71 -3.64 -3.86
N ARG A 99 -7.49 -2.84 -4.60
CA ARG A 99 -8.79 -3.25 -5.15
C ARG A 99 -8.65 -4.44 -6.09
N LYS A 100 -7.69 -4.41 -7.02
CA LYS A 100 -7.45 -5.52 -7.96
C LYS A 100 -7.02 -6.80 -7.27
N ALA A 101 -6.35 -6.70 -6.12
CA ALA A 101 -5.95 -7.84 -5.31
C ALA A 101 -7.07 -8.39 -4.41
N ASN A 102 -8.28 -7.80 -4.45
CA ASN A 102 -9.41 -8.12 -3.57
C ASN A 102 -9.04 -8.11 -2.08
N LEU A 103 -8.11 -7.22 -1.67
CA LEU A 103 -7.75 -7.07 -0.26
C LEU A 103 -8.76 -6.18 0.47
N ILE A 104 -8.99 -6.51 1.75
CA ILE A 104 -9.76 -5.74 2.72
C ILE A 104 -9.01 -5.74 4.05
N ASN A 105 -9.35 -4.82 4.95
CA ASN A 105 -8.70 -4.62 6.24
C ASN A 105 -7.18 -4.44 6.14
N VAL A 106 -6.74 -3.62 5.18
CA VAL A 106 -5.32 -3.40 4.87
C VAL A 106 -5.00 -1.94 4.65
N VAL A 107 -3.80 -1.54 5.05
CA VAL A 107 -3.12 -0.32 4.60
C VAL A 107 -1.81 -0.71 3.93
N ILE A 108 -1.48 -0.04 2.83
CA ILE A 108 -0.17 -0.11 2.20
C ILE A 108 0.39 1.31 2.07
N VAL A 109 1.63 1.49 2.52
CA VAL A 109 2.40 2.72 2.38
C VAL A 109 3.57 2.45 1.45
N VAL A 110 3.69 3.25 0.40
CA VAL A 110 4.91 3.33 -0.40
C VAL A 110 5.71 4.51 0.12
N THR A 111 6.86 4.22 0.70
CA THR A 111 7.79 5.24 1.19
C THR A 111 8.88 5.48 0.17
N ARG A 112 9.04 6.72 -0.27
CA ARG A 112 10.06 7.14 -1.22
C ARG A 112 11.04 8.11 -0.59
N TRP A 113 12.33 7.89 -0.83
CA TRP A 113 13.39 8.88 -0.64
C TRP A 113 13.84 9.40 -2.01
N PHE A 114 13.81 10.71 -2.21
CA PHE A 114 14.25 11.35 -3.44
C PHE A 114 15.77 11.25 -3.61
N GLY A 115 16.22 10.85 -4.80
CA GLY A 115 17.63 10.61 -5.11
C GLY A 115 18.42 11.80 -5.63
N GLY A 116 17.80 12.97 -5.81
CA GLY A 116 18.41 14.12 -6.48
C GLY A 116 18.06 14.23 -7.97
N THR A 117 17.60 13.16 -8.62
CA THR A 117 17.19 13.16 -10.03
C THR A 117 15.69 12.90 -10.20
N PRO A 118 14.94 13.78 -10.89
CA PRO A 118 13.53 13.56 -11.19
C PRO A 118 13.29 12.29 -12.02
N LEU A 119 12.29 11.50 -11.63
CA LEU A 119 11.90 10.27 -12.35
C LEU A 119 10.72 10.47 -13.31
N TYR A 120 10.07 11.64 -13.28
CA TYR A 120 8.83 11.92 -14.03
C TYR A 120 7.84 10.75 -13.92
N ASN A 121 7.45 10.14 -15.04
CA ASN A 121 6.46 9.07 -15.08
C ASN A 121 6.94 7.75 -14.47
N ASP A 122 8.26 7.51 -14.42
CA ASP A 122 8.80 6.24 -13.92
C ASP A 122 8.50 6.04 -12.42
N ARG A 123 8.33 7.14 -11.67
CA ARG A 123 7.92 7.05 -10.26
C ARG A 123 6.60 6.30 -10.07
N PHE A 124 5.67 6.45 -11.01
CA PHE A 124 4.37 5.79 -10.94
C PHE A 124 4.48 4.29 -11.14
N LYS A 125 5.38 3.86 -12.03
CA LYS A 125 5.72 2.45 -12.20
C LYS A 125 6.29 1.88 -10.91
N HIS A 126 7.23 2.57 -10.27
CA HIS A 126 7.83 2.10 -9.01
C HIS A 126 6.84 2.02 -7.85
N ILE A 127 5.90 2.97 -7.76
CA ILE A 127 4.81 2.91 -6.77
C ILE A 127 3.93 1.68 -7.01
N GLN A 128 3.56 1.42 -8.27
CA GLN A 128 2.76 0.26 -8.64
C GLN A 128 3.51 -1.04 -8.36
N ASP A 129 4.75 -1.17 -8.85
CA ASP A 129 5.57 -2.37 -8.74
C ASP A 129 5.87 -2.68 -7.26
N GLY A 130 6.25 -1.69 -6.47
CA GLY A 130 6.45 -1.89 -5.02
C GLY A 130 5.17 -2.33 -4.29
N THR A 131 4.02 -1.78 -4.66
CA THR A 131 2.72 -2.20 -4.10
C THR A 131 2.40 -3.65 -4.49
N LEU A 132 2.70 -4.05 -5.72
CA LEU A 132 2.52 -5.43 -6.18
C LEU A 132 3.45 -6.40 -5.44
N GLU A 133 4.71 -6.03 -5.20
CA GLU A 133 5.66 -6.88 -4.47
C GLU A 133 5.15 -7.20 -3.06
N ILE A 134 4.73 -6.20 -2.27
CA ILE A 134 4.23 -6.50 -0.92
C ILE A 134 2.92 -7.30 -0.94
N ILE A 135 2.09 -7.10 -1.97
CA ILE A 135 0.84 -7.85 -2.11
C ILE A 135 1.09 -9.34 -2.33
N LYS A 136 2.14 -9.74 -3.06
CA LYS A 136 2.51 -11.16 -3.24
C LYS A 136 2.77 -11.85 -1.90
N GLU A 137 3.35 -11.12 -0.95
CA GLU A 137 3.73 -11.65 0.36
C GLU A 137 2.57 -11.71 1.36
N ILE A 138 1.60 -10.79 1.26
CA ILE A 138 0.48 -10.69 2.23
C ILE A 138 -0.84 -11.31 1.74
N SER A 139 -0.95 -11.68 0.45
CA SER A 139 -2.19 -12.19 -0.18
C SER A 139 -2.37 -13.69 -0.05
#